data_AF-A0A6S7LSB1-F1
#
_entry.id   AF-A0A6S7LSB1-F1
#
_cell.length_a   1.000
_cell.length_b   1.000
_cell.length_c   1.000
_cell.angle_alpha   90.00
_cell.angle_beta   90.00
_cell.angle_gamma   90.00
#
_symmetry.space_group_name_H-M   'P 1'
#
loop_
_entity.id
_entity.type
_entity.pdbx_description
1 polymer ?
#
loop_
_entity_poly.entity_id
_entity_poly.type
_entity_poly.pdbx_seq_one_letter_code
_entity_poly.pdbx_strand_id
1 'polypeptide(L)'
;EARDVCTANGLETTLLNNCVFDILATNDTSFADQQSLKIGCPNDCTGKGLCKNETCTCLDGWSGDDCSIGSCGNCSRGSCVEGFCQCDIGWEGAECDKKATCFVVDNCTSEVHGSCKTTDVCECNVGYTGLNCSIITNCNNVLNCSSNGDCVDMDVCKCHTGYSGSACNETSCESLGYCSGIPLIYFQNLF
;
A
#
# COMPACT_ATOMS: atom_id res chain seq x y z
N GLU A 1 -15.00 11.17 -37.96
CA GLU A 1 -13.84 11.86 -37.35
C GLU A 1 -13.01 10.93 -36.47
N ALA A 2 -13.44 10.57 -35.25
CA ALA A 2 -12.67 9.67 -34.36
C ALA A 2 -12.31 8.32 -35.02
N ARG A 3 -13.28 7.66 -35.66
CA ARG A 3 -13.05 6.40 -36.37
C ARG A 3 -12.04 6.55 -37.50
N ASP A 4 -12.14 7.60 -38.30
CA ASP A 4 -11.24 7.85 -39.43
C ASP A 4 -9.80 8.08 -38.96
N VAL A 5 -9.60 8.81 -37.86
CA VAL A 5 -8.30 9.02 -37.20
C VAL A 5 -7.70 7.69 -36.71
N CYS A 6 -8.50 6.85 -36.06
CA CYS A 6 -8.04 5.56 -35.56
C CYS A 6 -7.69 4.58 -36.70
N THR A 7 -8.49 4.56 -37.77
CA THR A 7 -8.23 3.67 -38.93
C THR A 7 -7.01 4.13 -39.73
N ALA A 8 -6.76 5.44 -39.84
CA ALA A 8 -5.57 6.00 -40.51
C ALA A 8 -4.26 5.60 -39.82
N ASN A 9 -4.30 5.29 -38.52
CA ASN A 9 -3.18 4.80 -37.72
C ASN A 9 -2.99 3.26 -37.77
N GLY A 10 -3.66 2.58 -38.71
CA GLY A 10 -3.49 1.14 -38.92
C GLY A 10 -4.08 0.27 -37.79
N LEU A 11 -4.96 0.83 -36.96
CA LEU A 11 -5.64 0.08 -35.89
C LEU A 11 -6.78 -0.75 -36.47
N GLU A 12 -6.84 -2.02 -36.08
CA GLU A 12 -7.92 -2.93 -36.47
C GLU A 12 -8.62 -3.55 -35.24
N THR A 13 -9.83 -4.07 -35.48
CA THR A 13 -10.60 -4.88 -34.50
C THR A 13 -10.83 -4.17 -33.16
N THR A 14 -10.43 -4.79 -32.04
CA THR A 14 -10.64 -4.29 -30.68
C THR A 14 -9.89 -2.98 -30.42
N LEU A 15 -8.69 -2.81 -31.00
CA LEU A 15 -7.89 -1.59 -30.84
C LEU A 15 -8.52 -0.40 -31.56
N LEU A 16 -9.17 -0.63 -32.70
CA LEU A 16 -9.96 0.39 -33.38
C LEU A 16 -11.10 0.88 -32.48
N ASN A 17 -11.79 -0.04 -31.81
CA ASN A 17 -12.92 0.31 -30.94
C ASN A 17 -12.47 1.05 -29.67
N ASN A 18 -11.35 0.64 -29.07
CA ASN A 18 -10.78 1.30 -27.90
C ASN A 18 -10.31 2.73 -28.25
N CYS A 19 -9.60 2.91 -29.37
CA CYS A 19 -9.19 4.23 -29.84
C CYS A 19 -10.38 5.16 -30.03
N VAL A 20 -11.44 4.67 -30.70
CA VAL A 20 -12.65 5.46 -30.93
C VAL A 20 -13.31 5.85 -29.61
N PHE A 21 -13.36 4.92 -28.64
CA PHE A 21 -13.92 5.19 -27.33
C PHE A 21 -13.10 6.26 -26.58
N ASP A 22 -11.78 6.12 -26.55
CA ASP A 22 -10.87 7.03 -25.85
C ASP A 22 -10.93 8.45 -26.44
N ILE A 23 -10.95 8.59 -27.77
CA ILE A 23 -11.12 9.89 -28.44
C ILE A 23 -12.49 10.49 -28.12
N LEU A 24 -13.57 9.70 -28.15
CA LEU A 24 -14.92 10.22 -27.85
C LEU A 24 -15.09 10.61 -26.37
N ALA A 25 -14.38 9.93 -25.47
CA ALA A 25 -14.42 10.20 -24.03
C ALA A 25 -13.62 11.44 -23.63
N THR A 26 -12.47 11.67 -24.27
CA THR A 26 -11.51 12.73 -23.90
C THR A 26 -11.49 13.91 -24.86
N ASN A 27 -12.00 13.74 -26.09
CA ASN A 27 -11.83 14.63 -27.23
C ASN A 27 -10.35 14.87 -27.58
N ASP A 28 -9.47 13.91 -27.29
CA ASP A 28 -8.04 13.97 -27.55
C ASP A 28 -7.63 12.89 -28.57
N THR A 29 -7.15 13.33 -29.74
CA THR A 29 -6.74 12.46 -30.84
C THR A 29 -5.32 11.91 -30.68
N SER A 30 -4.53 12.40 -29.72
CA SER A 30 -3.16 11.93 -29.47
C SER A 30 -3.10 10.46 -29.01
N PHE A 31 -4.21 9.94 -28.48
CA PHE A 31 -4.34 8.54 -28.06
C PHE A 31 -4.35 7.54 -29.24
N ALA A 32 -4.71 7.97 -30.46
CA ALA A 32 -4.72 7.10 -31.63
C ALA A 32 -3.31 6.62 -32.00
N ASP A 33 -2.29 7.46 -31.80
CA ASP A 33 -0.89 7.12 -32.02
C ASP A 33 -0.38 6.18 -30.91
N GLN A 34 -0.97 6.25 -29.71
CA GLN A 34 -0.57 5.46 -28.54
C GLN A 34 -0.97 3.98 -28.66
N GLN A 35 -1.96 3.66 -29.51
CA GLN A 35 -2.51 2.30 -29.59
C GLN A 35 -1.82 1.43 -30.66
N SER A 36 -1.27 2.04 -31.71
CA SER A 36 -0.40 1.36 -32.69
C SER A 36 0.95 1.03 -32.07
N LEU A 37 1.34 1.84 -31.08
CA LEU A 37 2.52 1.65 -30.26
C LEU A 37 2.40 0.43 -29.35
N LYS A 38 1.22 -0.02 -28.91
CA LYS A 38 1.02 -1.12 -27.92
C LYS A 38 1.07 -2.56 -28.46
N ILE A 39 0.84 -2.77 -29.76
CA ILE A 39 0.76 -4.13 -30.33
C ILE A 39 2.11 -4.85 -30.18
N GLY A 40 2.08 -6.06 -29.62
CA GLY A 40 3.24 -6.95 -29.51
C GLY A 40 4.18 -6.70 -28.34
N CYS A 41 3.95 -5.68 -27.49
CA CYS A 41 4.78 -5.53 -26.29
C CYS A 41 4.46 -6.54 -25.20
N PRO A 42 5.49 -7.03 -24.50
CA PRO A 42 5.30 -7.88 -23.33
C PRO A 42 4.55 -7.09 -22.25
N ASN A 43 3.45 -7.67 -21.77
CA ASN A 43 2.56 -7.14 -20.71
C ASN A 43 2.20 -5.65 -20.83
N ASP A 44 2.08 -5.12 -22.05
CA ASP A 44 1.77 -3.70 -22.30
C ASP A 44 2.73 -2.74 -21.55
N CYS A 45 4.01 -3.15 -21.47
CA CYS A 45 5.06 -2.46 -20.71
C CYS A 45 4.66 -2.15 -19.26
N THR A 46 3.75 -2.96 -18.68
CA THR A 46 3.15 -2.82 -17.34
C THR A 46 2.58 -1.43 -17.03
N GLY A 47 2.31 -0.61 -18.07
CA GLY A 47 1.97 0.81 -17.92
C GLY A 47 3.11 1.70 -17.42
N LYS A 48 4.34 1.19 -17.36
CA LYS A 48 5.55 1.86 -16.83
C LYS A 48 6.60 2.11 -17.91
N GLY A 49 6.18 2.04 -19.17
CA GLY A 49 7.02 2.29 -20.33
C GLY A 49 6.20 2.65 -21.54
N LEU A 50 6.89 3.15 -22.56
CA LEU A 50 6.34 3.35 -23.89
C LEU A 50 6.59 2.07 -24.71
N CYS A 51 5.54 1.43 -25.18
CA CYS A 51 5.68 0.36 -26.16
C CYS A 51 6.03 0.97 -27.52
N LYS A 52 7.07 0.46 -28.20
CA LYS A 52 7.44 0.90 -29.55
C LYS A 52 8.03 -0.27 -30.33
N ASN A 53 7.43 -0.58 -31.48
CA ASN A 53 7.84 -1.72 -32.32
C ASN A 53 8.01 -3.02 -31.51
N GLU A 54 6.98 -3.39 -30.73
CA GLU A 54 6.96 -4.62 -29.90
C GLU A 54 8.00 -4.65 -28.76
N THR A 55 8.72 -3.55 -28.51
CA THR A 55 9.72 -3.42 -27.44
C THR A 55 9.32 -2.33 -26.46
N CYS A 56 9.52 -2.58 -25.16
CA CYS A 56 9.26 -1.57 -24.13
C CYS A 56 10.46 -0.65 -23.93
N THR A 57 10.21 0.66 -24.03
CA THR A 57 11.11 1.71 -23.56
C THR A 57 10.63 2.16 -22.18
N CYS A 58 11.30 1.71 -21.12
CA CYS A 58 10.86 1.96 -19.75
C CYS A 58 11.03 3.42 -19.33
N LEU A 59 10.12 3.88 -18.47
CA LEU A 59 10.27 5.16 -17.76
C LEU A 59 11.48 5.09 -16.81
N ASP A 60 12.03 6.25 -16.46
CA ASP A 60 13.14 6.34 -15.51
C ASP A 60 12.83 5.58 -14.21
N GLY A 61 13.78 4.77 -13.75
CA GLY A 61 13.60 3.89 -12.59
C GLY A 61 12.91 2.55 -12.90
N TRP A 62 12.57 2.26 -14.15
CA TRP A 62 11.99 0.97 -14.55
C TRP A 62 12.85 0.27 -15.61
N SER A 63 12.81 -1.05 -15.59
CA SER A 63 13.64 -1.91 -16.43
C SER A 63 12.99 -3.28 -16.63
N GLY A 64 13.65 -4.13 -17.42
CA GLY A 64 13.11 -5.42 -17.84
C GLY A 64 12.32 -5.30 -19.14
N ASP A 65 12.05 -6.45 -19.76
CA ASP A 65 11.47 -6.52 -21.11
C ASP A 65 10.08 -5.88 -21.20
N ASP A 66 9.34 -5.87 -20.09
CA ASP A 66 8.01 -5.27 -19.91
C ASP A 66 7.97 -4.14 -18.87
N CYS A 67 9.12 -3.60 -18.47
CA CYS A 67 9.23 -2.56 -17.44
C CYS A 67 8.72 -2.95 -16.04
N SER A 68 8.61 -4.24 -15.75
CA SER A 68 8.17 -4.73 -14.43
C SER A 68 9.24 -4.59 -13.33
N ILE A 69 10.52 -4.47 -13.69
CA ILE A 69 11.63 -4.43 -12.75
C ILE A 69 11.91 -2.97 -12.40
N GLY A 70 11.34 -2.51 -11.29
CA GLY A 70 11.65 -1.19 -10.79
C GLY A 70 12.96 -1.15 -10.00
N SER A 71 13.80 -0.18 -10.32
CA SER A 71 14.90 0.26 -9.48
C SER A 71 14.47 1.53 -8.79
N CYS A 72 14.52 1.55 -7.46
CA CYS A 72 14.31 2.81 -6.77
C CYS A 72 15.47 3.77 -7.09
N GLY A 73 15.14 5.06 -7.17
CA GLY A 73 16.13 6.13 -7.09
C GLY A 73 16.70 6.23 -5.67
N ASN A 74 16.88 7.44 -5.18
CA ASN A 74 17.38 7.66 -3.82
C ASN A 74 16.22 7.66 -2.80
N CYS A 75 15.94 6.54 -2.14
CA CYS A 75 14.99 6.50 -1.02
C CYS A 75 15.64 7.05 0.26
N SER A 76 15.80 8.37 0.35
CA SER A 76 16.63 9.02 1.39
C SER A 76 16.24 8.65 2.83
N ARG A 77 14.93 8.45 3.07
CA ARG A 77 14.31 8.10 4.36
C ARG A 77 13.28 6.99 4.16
N GLY A 78 13.71 5.88 3.61
CA GLY A 78 12.83 4.76 3.33
C GLY A 78 13.57 3.56 2.77
N SER A 79 12.80 2.54 2.40
CA SER A 79 13.30 1.32 1.80
C SER A 79 12.75 1.14 0.39
N CYS A 80 13.57 0.61 -0.51
CA CYS A 80 13.12 0.24 -1.84
C CYS A 80 12.34 -1.08 -1.80
N VAL A 81 11.07 -1.06 -2.20
CA VAL A 81 10.21 -2.25 -2.28
C VAL A 81 9.57 -2.29 -3.66
N GLU A 82 9.91 -3.30 -4.45
CA GLU A 82 9.37 -3.53 -5.81
C GLU A 82 9.45 -2.29 -6.73
N GLY A 83 10.52 -1.50 -6.60
CA GLY A 83 10.73 -0.30 -7.40
C GLY A 83 10.10 0.98 -6.88
N PHE A 84 9.43 0.94 -5.73
CA PHE A 84 8.87 2.10 -5.06
C PHE A 84 9.56 2.35 -3.72
N CYS A 85 9.78 3.61 -3.39
CA CYS A 85 10.25 3.96 -2.05
C CYS A 85 9.09 3.83 -1.06
N GLN A 86 9.21 2.90 -0.12
CA GLN A 86 8.40 2.83 1.08
C GLN A 86 9.04 3.75 2.12
N CYS A 87 8.42 4.90 2.35
CA CYS A 87 8.97 5.91 3.26
C CYS A 87 8.83 5.53 4.73
N ASP A 88 9.81 5.94 5.52
CA ASP A 88 9.74 5.94 6.96
C ASP A 88 8.59 6.85 7.43
N ILE A 89 8.03 6.57 8.60
CA ILE A 89 6.98 7.39 9.21
C ILE A 89 7.43 8.86 9.27
N GLY A 90 6.57 9.76 8.82
CA GLY A 90 6.84 11.20 8.77
C GLY A 90 7.60 11.67 7.53
N TRP A 91 7.84 10.77 6.57
CA TRP A 91 8.43 11.10 5.27
C TRP A 91 7.52 10.66 4.13
N GLU A 92 7.57 11.41 3.03
CA GLU A 92 6.75 11.18 1.84
C GLU A 92 7.45 11.69 0.58
N GLY A 93 6.79 11.53 -0.57
CA GLY A 93 7.35 11.79 -1.89
C GLY A 93 7.94 10.53 -2.52
N ALA A 94 8.19 10.58 -3.83
CA ALA A 94 8.70 9.44 -4.59
C ALA A 94 10.08 8.95 -4.11
N GLU A 95 10.85 9.83 -3.47
CA GLU A 95 12.21 9.58 -2.95
C GLU A 95 12.30 9.66 -1.42
N CYS A 96 11.16 9.81 -0.73
CA CYS A 96 11.10 10.01 0.72
C CYS A 96 11.95 11.19 1.21
N ASP A 97 11.97 12.27 0.42
CA ASP A 97 12.76 13.47 0.63
C ASP A 97 11.94 14.62 1.25
N LYS A 98 10.61 14.44 1.34
CA LYS A 98 9.69 15.44 1.89
C LYS A 98 9.26 15.03 3.28
N LYS A 99 9.43 15.93 4.25
CA LYS A 99 8.93 15.73 5.61
C LYS A 99 7.42 16.00 5.63
N ALA A 100 6.65 15.06 6.15
CA ALA A 100 5.22 15.22 6.36
C ALA A 100 4.91 16.32 7.39
N THR A 101 3.80 17.02 7.19
CA THR A 101 3.30 18.05 8.11
C THR A 101 1.82 17.86 8.39
N CYS A 102 1.34 18.18 9.60
CA CYS A 102 -0.05 17.95 9.99
C CYS A 102 -0.75 19.23 10.43
N PHE A 103 -0.57 20.30 9.67
CA PHE A 103 -1.10 21.61 10.04
C PHE A 103 -2.63 21.66 10.04
N VAL A 104 -3.29 20.88 9.17
CA VAL A 104 -4.76 20.86 9.08
C VAL A 104 -5.38 20.10 10.25
N VAL A 105 -4.66 19.11 10.80
CA VAL A 105 -5.10 18.26 11.92
C VAL A 105 -4.37 18.60 13.22
N ASP A 106 -4.08 19.89 13.43
CA ASP A 106 -3.54 20.43 14.69
C ASP A 106 -2.27 19.72 15.21
N ASN A 107 -1.36 19.35 14.30
CA ASN A 107 -0.13 18.65 14.60
C ASN A 107 -0.31 17.43 15.52
N CYS A 108 -1.41 16.68 15.32
CA CYS A 108 -1.74 15.50 16.10
C CYS A 108 -1.91 15.78 17.60
N THR A 109 -2.40 16.98 17.94
CA THR A 109 -2.57 17.52 19.30
C THR A 109 -1.25 17.78 20.03
N SER A 110 -0.35 16.80 20.09
CA SER A 110 1.02 16.92 20.60
C SER A 110 1.84 15.67 20.26
N GLU A 111 3.17 15.73 20.39
CA GLU A 111 4.06 14.57 20.21
C GLU A 111 3.76 13.42 21.20
N VAL A 112 3.10 13.71 22.33
CA VAL A 112 2.66 12.68 23.31
C VAL A 112 1.43 11.92 22.79
N HIS A 113 0.58 12.58 22.00
CA HIS A 113 -0.67 12.02 21.48
C HIS A 113 -0.46 11.32 20.14
N GLY A 114 0.44 11.82 19.30
CA GLY A 114 0.74 11.19 18.01
C GLY A 114 1.80 11.94 17.22
N SER A 115 2.09 11.40 16.04
CA SER A 115 3.04 11.98 15.10
C SER A 115 2.47 11.96 13.67
N CYS A 116 3.03 12.79 12.80
CA CYS A 116 2.63 12.79 11.39
C CYS A 116 3.11 11.53 10.70
N LYS A 117 2.18 10.73 10.20
CA LYS A 117 2.49 9.58 9.36
C LYS A 117 2.80 10.02 7.94
N THR A 118 1.86 10.77 7.35
CA THR A 118 1.95 11.46 6.07
C THR A 118 1.31 12.84 6.23
N THR A 119 1.39 13.71 5.23
CA THR A 119 0.81 15.05 5.32
C THR A 119 -0.67 14.98 5.71
N ASP A 120 -1.01 15.70 6.79
CA ASP A 120 -2.32 15.79 7.43
C ASP A 120 -2.95 14.45 7.88
N VAL A 121 -2.14 13.40 8.05
CA VAL A 121 -2.58 12.10 8.60
C VAL A 121 -1.73 11.76 9.83
N CYS A 122 -2.40 11.63 10.97
CA CYS A 122 -1.77 11.29 12.23
C CYS A 122 -1.66 9.78 12.44
N GLU A 123 -0.52 9.34 12.96
CA GLU A 123 -0.37 8.08 13.67
C GLU A 123 -0.46 8.37 15.16
N CYS A 124 -1.56 7.93 15.78
CA CYS A 124 -1.80 8.16 17.20
C CYS A 124 -1.04 7.16 18.06
N ASN A 125 -0.47 7.67 19.14
CA ASN A 125 0.13 6.84 20.18
C ASN A 125 -0.96 6.06 20.92
N VAL A 126 -0.57 4.94 21.54
CA VAL A 126 -1.49 4.10 22.33
C VAL A 126 -2.23 4.94 23.38
N GLY A 127 -3.54 4.77 23.46
CA GLY A 127 -4.38 5.58 24.34
C GLY A 127 -5.06 6.77 23.63
N TYR A 128 -4.73 7.04 22.37
CA TYR A 128 -5.28 8.16 21.60
C TYR A 128 -5.83 7.70 20.25
N THR A 129 -6.90 8.33 19.79
CA THR A 129 -7.55 8.07 18.51
C THR A 129 -8.15 9.36 17.90
N GLY A 130 -8.77 9.24 16.74
CA GLY A 130 -9.34 10.33 15.96
C GLY A 130 -8.35 10.98 15.00
N LEU A 131 -8.86 11.90 14.17
CA LEU A 131 -8.11 12.52 13.07
C LEU A 131 -6.86 13.29 13.52
N ASN A 132 -6.89 13.86 14.73
CA ASN A 132 -5.79 14.60 15.33
C ASN A 132 -5.30 14.02 16.67
N CYS A 133 -5.66 12.76 16.99
CA CYS A 133 -5.27 12.10 18.25
C CYS A 133 -5.75 12.80 19.54
N SER A 134 -6.83 13.58 19.47
CA SER A 134 -7.40 14.24 20.65
C SER A 134 -8.33 13.36 21.49
N ILE A 135 -8.82 12.25 20.93
CA ILE A 135 -9.79 11.38 21.60
C ILE A 135 -9.00 10.36 22.43
N ILE A 136 -9.22 10.35 23.74
CA ILE A 136 -8.60 9.37 24.65
C ILE A 136 -9.38 8.05 24.54
N THR A 137 -8.68 6.95 24.26
CA THR A 137 -9.28 5.61 24.23
C THR A 137 -9.46 5.07 25.64
N ASN A 138 -10.51 4.30 25.83
CA ASN A 138 -10.82 3.64 27.09
C ASN A 138 -11.34 2.23 26.79
N CYS A 139 -10.87 1.25 27.56
CA CYS A 139 -11.22 -0.16 27.41
C CYS A 139 -11.78 -0.76 28.71
N ASN A 140 -12.35 0.07 29.60
CA ASN A 140 -12.91 -0.36 30.88
C ASN A 140 -13.99 -1.44 30.72
N ASN A 141 -14.79 -1.42 29.65
CA ASN A 141 -15.87 -2.41 29.47
C ASN A 141 -15.35 -3.75 28.91
N VAL A 142 -14.11 -3.78 28.40
CA VAL A 142 -13.42 -4.98 27.91
C VAL A 142 -12.21 -5.32 28.78
N LEU A 143 -12.37 -5.14 30.09
CA LEU A 143 -11.39 -5.51 31.12
C LEU A 143 -9.99 -4.90 30.91
N ASN A 144 -9.91 -3.71 30.29
CA ASN A 144 -8.65 -3.07 29.93
C ASN A 144 -7.71 -4.01 29.16
N CYS A 145 -8.29 -4.75 28.20
CA CYS A 145 -7.60 -5.74 27.39
C CYS A 145 -6.88 -6.81 28.23
N SER A 146 -7.35 -7.06 29.45
CA SER A 146 -6.79 -8.00 30.42
C SER A 146 -5.28 -7.86 30.65
N SER A 147 -4.71 -6.67 30.37
CA SER A 147 -3.27 -6.42 30.30
C SER A 147 -2.49 -7.28 29.29
N ASN A 148 -3.18 -7.96 28.39
CA ASN A 148 -2.64 -8.83 27.33
C ASN A 148 -2.91 -8.26 25.92
N GLY A 149 -3.18 -6.96 25.84
CA GLY A 149 -3.43 -6.27 24.60
C GLY A 149 -3.35 -4.76 24.76
N ASP A 150 -3.24 -4.08 23.63
CA ASP A 150 -3.22 -2.63 23.56
C ASP A 150 -4.64 -2.10 23.27
N CYS A 151 -5.09 -1.09 24.00
CA CYS A 151 -6.37 -0.42 23.75
C CYS A 151 -6.22 0.53 22.56
N VAL A 152 -6.68 0.12 21.38
CA VAL A 152 -6.47 0.83 20.12
C VAL A 152 -7.67 1.70 19.71
N ASP A 153 -8.84 1.44 20.29
CA ASP A 153 -10.04 2.27 20.15
C ASP A 153 -10.96 2.08 21.38
N MET A 154 -12.08 2.79 21.45
CA MET A 154 -13.09 2.66 22.49
C MET A 154 -13.60 1.22 22.61
N ASP A 155 -13.23 0.56 23.72
CA ASP A 155 -13.51 -0.85 24.00
C ASP A 155 -13.02 -1.82 22.89
N VAL A 156 -12.00 -1.43 22.12
CA VAL A 156 -11.35 -2.29 21.09
C VAL A 156 -9.91 -2.57 21.48
N CYS A 157 -9.62 -3.85 21.66
CA CYS A 157 -8.30 -4.36 22.01
C CYS A 157 -7.58 -4.97 20.81
N LYS A 158 -6.29 -4.65 20.67
CA LYS A 158 -5.34 -5.40 19.85
C LYS A 158 -4.57 -6.34 20.76
N CYS A 159 -4.89 -7.63 20.73
CA CYS A 159 -4.23 -8.59 21.61
C CYS A 159 -2.76 -8.79 21.27
N HIS A 160 -1.95 -8.95 22.32
CA HIS A 160 -0.57 -9.38 22.22
C HIS A 160 -0.51 -10.84 21.75
N THR A 161 0.64 -11.25 21.21
CA THR A 161 0.84 -12.61 20.71
C THR A 161 0.52 -13.66 21.77
N GLY A 162 -0.28 -14.66 21.38
CA GLY A 162 -0.71 -15.74 22.28
C GLY A 162 -1.99 -15.44 23.05
N TYR A 163 -2.65 -14.31 22.78
CA TYR A 163 -3.96 -13.96 23.35
C TYR A 163 -5.00 -13.64 22.27
N SER A 164 -6.27 -13.88 22.57
CA SER A 164 -7.41 -13.65 21.70
C SER A 164 -8.66 -13.25 22.50
N GLY A 165 -9.75 -13.01 21.77
CA GLY A 165 -11.01 -12.52 22.32
C GLY A 165 -11.05 -10.99 22.41
N SER A 166 -12.25 -10.43 22.56
CA SER A 166 -12.46 -8.97 22.57
C SER A 166 -11.80 -8.26 23.75
N ALA A 167 -11.52 -8.99 24.83
CA ALA A 167 -10.84 -8.50 26.04
C ALA A 167 -9.42 -9.07 26.22
N CYS A 168 -8.89 -9.82 25.24
CA CYS A 168 -7.58 -10.49 25.31
C CYS A 168 -7.39 -11.39 26.55
N ASN A 169 -8.49 -11.97 27.05
CA ASN A 169 -8.53 -12.85 28.21
C ASN A 169 -8.42 -14.33 27.84
N GLU A 170 -8.49 -14.66 26.55
CA GLU A 170 -8.39 -16.01 26.05
C GLU A 170 -6.96 -16.26 25.55
N THR A 171 -6.43 -17.46 25.80
CA THR A 171 -5.13 -17.85 25.24
C THR A 171 -5.31 -18.31 23.79
N SER A 172 -4.59 -17.68 22.87
CA SER A 172 -4.52 -18.08 21.46
C SER A 172 -3.39 -19.08 21.22
N CYS A 173 -3.70 -20.17 20.52
CA CYS A 173 -2.71 -21.16 20.10
C CYS A 173 -2.09 -20.84 18.73
N GLU A 174 -2.36 -19.68 18.13
CA GLU A 174 -1.84 -19.29 16.82
C GLU A 174 -0.31 -19.22 16.81
N SER A 175 0.29 -18.67 17.87
CA SER A 175 1.75 -18.63 18.06
C SER A 175 2.38 -19.99 18.38
N LEU A 176 1.56 -21.02 18.60
CA LEU A 176 1.96 -22.43 18.81
C LEU A 176 1.61 -23.31 17.60
N GLY A 177 1.26 -22.73 16.45
CA GLY A 177 0.85 -23.50 15.27
C GLY A 177 -0.42 -24.32 15.50
N TYR A 178 -1.38 -23.81 16.27
CA TYR A 178 -2.64 -24.46 16.60
C TYR A 178 -2.49 -25.83 17.29
N CYS A 179 -1.38 -26.09 17.98
CA CYS A 179 -1.12 -27.41 18.57
C CYS A 179 -1.31 -28.54 17.54
N SER A 180 -0.90 -28.32 16.29
CA SER A 180 -0.90 -29.34 15.24
C SER A 180 0.16 -30.40 15.59
N GLY A 181 -0.25 -31.33 16.45
CA GLY A 181 0.61 -32.30 17.11
C GLY A 181 1.46 -33.10 16.13
N ILE A 182 2.77 -32.86 16.18
CA ILE A 182 3.71 -33.98 16.15
C ILE A 182 3.69 -34.52 17.59
N PRO A 183 3.30 -35.79 17.83
CA PRO A 183 3.41 -36.35 19.16
C PRO A 183 4.91 -36.39 19.51
N LEU A 184 5.34 -35.57 20.47
CA LEU A 184 6.64 -35.76 21.12
C LEU A 184 6.54 -37.04 21.95
N ILE A 185 6.75 -38.17 21.28
CA ILE A 185 7.09 -39.42 21.95
C ILE A 185 8.47 -39.17 22.59
N TYR A 186 8.54 -39.37 23.90
CA TYR A 186 9.69 -39.25 24.81
C TYR A 186 10.09 -37.84 25.26
N PHE A 187 9.65 -37.47 26.46
CA PHE A 187 10.58 -37.38 27.59
C PHE A 187 9.94 -38.00 28.84
N GLN A 188 10.56 -39.09 29.31
CA GLN A 188 10.30 -39.70 30.61
C GLN A 188 10.79 -38.79 31.75
N ASN A 189 10.02 -38.79 32.85
CA ASN A 189 10.40 -38.66 34.26
C ASN A 189 11.32 -37.51 34.69
N LEU A 190 10.83 -36.67 35.61
CA LEU A 190 11.38 -36.54 36.97
C LEU A 190 10.52 -35.62 37.87
N PHE A 191 10.26 -36.15 39.08
CA PHE A 191 9.54 -35.65 40.27
C PHE A 191 8.01 -35.70 40.28
#